data_AF-A0A7H8W4B0-F1
#
_entry.id   AF-A0A7H8W4B0-F1
#
_cell.length_a   1.000
_cell.length_b   1.000
_cell.length_c   1.000
_cell.angle_alpha   90.00
_cell.angle_beta   90.00
_cell.angle_gamma   90.00
#
_symmetry.space_group_name_H-M   'P 1'
#
loop_
_entity.id
_entity.type
_entity.pdbx_description
1 polymer ?
#
loop_
_entity_poly.entity_id
_entity_poly.type
_entity_poly.pdbx_seq_one_letter_code
_entity_poly.pdbx_strand_id
1 'polypeptide(L)'
;MIQKTLLALLVLISFKSNSQTLETVSKMKSDYQKCLDKGNNMSGCSIMYYNQSDSLLNVVYKNLKERISSKEQSKLKKEQLEWLKKRDLYFEKVYADTKREGNFKEGTRDFEMVVFDEKANFVFGRVKELIKRN
;
A
#
# COMPACT_ATOMS: atom_id res chain seq x y z
N MET A 1 8.18 -5.28 -48.47
CA MET A 1 7.04 -5.79 -47.68
C MET A 1 7.40 -6.29 -46.27
N ILE A 2 8.68 -6.33 -45.88
CA ILE A 2 9.16 -6.88 -44.58
C ILE A 2 9.25 -5.79 -43.48
N GLN A 3 9.39 -4.51 -43.86
CA GLN A 3 9.50 -3.40 -42.92
C GLN A 3 8.20 -3.08 -42.16
N LYS A 4 7.03 -3.39 -42.75
CA LYS A 4 5.73 -3.16 -42.10
C LYS A 4 5.41 -4.24 -41.05
N THR A 5 6.04 -5.40 -41.14
CA THR A 5 5.84 -6.53 -40.21
C THR A 5 6.60 -6.36 -38.90
N LEU A 6 7.74 -5.65 -38.91
CA LEU A 6 8.53 -5.37 -37.71
C LEU A 6 7.87 -4.37 -36.76
N LEU A 7 7.11 -3.38 -37.28
CA LEU A 7 6.40 -2.42 -36.43
C LEU A 7 5.24 -3.08 -35.64
N ALA A 8 4.63 -4.13 -36.19
CA ALA A 8 3.53 -4.84 -35.55
C ALA A 8 3.99 -5.66 -34.32
N LEU A 9 5.25 -6.10 -34.28
CA LEU A 9 5.80 -6.90 -33.18
C LEU A 9 6.09 -6.07 -31.92
N LEU A 10 6.43 -4.78 -32.07
CA LEU A 10 6.74 -3.87 -30.96
C LEU A 10 5.50 -3.42 -30.16
N VAL A 11 4.31 -3.48 -30.76
CA VAL A 11 3.05 -3.10 -30.08
C VAL A 11 2.57 -4.18 -29.11
N LEU A 12 2.94 -5.45 -29.33
CA LEU A 12 2.45 -6.58 -28.54
C LEU A 12 3.17 -6.78 -27.19
N ILE A 13 4.32 -6.13 -26.96
CA ILE A 13 5.11 -6.29 -25.72
C ILE A 13 4.70 -5.26 -24.64
N SER A 14 3.88 -4.27 -25.00
CA SER A 14 3.49 -3.17 -24.10
C SER A 14 2.39 -3.52 -23.10
N PHE A 15 1.80 -4.72 -23.16
CA PHE A 15 0.76 -5.16 -22.22
C PHE A 15 1.33 -5.91 -21.01
N LYS A 16 2.29 -5.31 -20.29
CA LYS A 16 2.49 -5.71 -18.89
C LYS A 16 1.42 -5.03 -18.04
N SER A 17 0.21 -5.59 -18.06
CA SER A 17 -0.82 -5.30 -17.05
C SER A 17 -0.30 -5.83 -15.72
N ASN A 18 0.44 -5.00 -14.98
CA ASN A 18 0.80 -5.28 -13.61
C ASN A 18 -0.45 -5.13 -12.75
N SER A 19 -1.25 -6.20 -12.65
CA SER A 19 -2.31 -6.29 -11.65
C SER A 19 -1.65 -6.63 -10.32
N GLN A 20 -1.75 -5.75 -9.32
CA GLN A 20 -1.23 -6.05 -7.99
C GLN A 20 -2.09 -7.15 -7.38
N THR A 21 -1.42 -8.17 -6.84
CA THR A 21 -2.05 -9.36 -6.28
C THR A 21 -1.70 -9.51 -4.80
N LEU A 22 -2.29 -10.49 -4.13
CA LEU A 22 -1.89 -10.86 -2.77
C LEU A 22 -0.42 -11.32 -2.71
N GLU A 23 0.14 -11.78 -3.82
CA GLU A 23 1.57 -12.08 -3.94
C GLU A 23 2.41 -10.80 -3.85
N THR A 24 1.99 -9.70 -4.50
CA THR A 24 2.64 -8.38 -4.37
C THR A 24 2.72 -7.95 -2.90
N VAL A 25 1.62 -8.09 -2.16
CA VAL A 25 1.56 -7.77 -0.72
C VAL A 25 2.49 -8.68 0.09
N SER A 26 2.50 -9.98 -0.22
CA SER A 26 3.34 -10.97 0.47
C SER A 26 4.82 -10.70 0.22
N LYS A 27 5.19 -10.33 -1.00
CA LYS A 27 6.55 -9.92 -1.37
C LYS A 27 6.97 -8.66 -0.62
N MET A 28 6.12 -7.63 -0.55
CA MET A 28 6.43 -6.41 0.22
C MET A 28 6.66 -6.71 1.70
N LYS A 29 5.86 -7.59 2.30
CA LYS A 29 6.07 -8.03 3.69
C LYS A 29 7.41 -8.76 3.85
N SER A 30 7.76 -9.63 2.92
CA SER A 30 9.06 -10.33 2.93
C SER A 30 10.24 -9.36 2.77
N ASP A 31 10.13 -8.40 1.85
CA ASP A 31 11.18 -7.40 1.61
C ASP A 31 11.31 -6.44 2.81
N TYR A 32 10.21 -6.13 3.50
CA TYR A 32 10.23 -5.42 4.78
C TYR A 32 10.96 -6.20 5.87
N GLN A 33 10.63 -7.49 6.07
CA GLN A 33 11.31 -8.33 7.05
C GLN A 33 12.82 -8.41 6.77
N LYS A 34 13.21 -8.62 5.50
CA LYS A 34 14.64 -8.60 5.11
C LYS A 34 15.32 -7.26 5.39
N CYS A 35 14.58 -6.16 5.37
CA CYS A 35 15.11 -4.84 5.75
C CYS A 35 15.38 -4.80 7.25
N LEU A 36 14.43 -5.25 8.07
CA LEU A 36 14.59 -5.34 9.53
C LEU A 36 15.75 -6.27 9.93
N ASP A 37 15.87 -7.43 9.28
CA ASP A 37 16.88 -8.44 9.60
C ASP A 37 18.32 -7.95 9.40
N LYS A 38 18.53 -6.88 8.61
CA LYS A 38 19.85 -6.23 8.46
C LYS A 38 20.30 -5.50 9.72
N GLY A 39 19.40 -5.20 10.64
CA GLY A 39 19.72 -4.53 11.89
C GLY A 39 19.94 -3.03 11.80
N ASN A 40 20.07 -2.47 10.59
CA ASN A 40 20.40 -1.06 10.36
C ASN A 40 19.18 -0.26 9.88
N ASN A 41 19.04 0.98 10.38
CA ASN A 41 17.99 1.91 9.97
C ASN A 41 16.57 1.30 9.98
N MET A 42 16.23 0.51 11.01
CA MET A 42 14.93 -0.19 11.12
C MET A 42 13.72 0.76 11.07
N SER A 43 13.82 1.95 11.67
CA SER A 43 12.78 2.97 11.56
C SER A 43 12.59 3.42 10.10
N GLY A 44 13.68 3.56 9.34
CA GLY A 44 13.63 3.82 7.91
C GLY A 44 12.96 2.68 7.11
N CYS A 45 13.20 1.42 7.48
CA CYS A 45 12.49 0.28 6.89
C CYS A 45 10.97 0.40 7.08
N SER A 46 10.53 0.78 8.28
CA SER A 46 9.11 0.89 8.65
C SER A 46 8.42 2.05 7.95
N ILE A 47 9.08 3.22 7.90
CA ILE A 47 8.62 4.39 7.13
C ILE A 47 8.47 4.02 5.64
N MET A 48 9.47 3.36 5.07
CA MET A 48 9.43 2.91 3.68
C MET A 48 8.30 1.91 3.45
N TYR A 49 8.12 0.94 4.35
CA TYR A 49 7.06 -0.05 4.27
C TYR A 49 5.67 0.59 4.28
N TYR A 50 5.44 1.56 5.16
CA TYR A 50 4.24 2.38 5.16
C TYR A 50 4.04 3.13 3.83
N ASN A 51 5.05 3.85 3.33
CA ASN A 51 4.94 4.61 2.09
C ASN A 51 4.64 3.72 0.89
N GLN A 52 5.23 2.53 0.84
CA GLN A 52 4.95 1.52 -0.18
C GLN A 52 3.51 1.00 -0.06
N SER A 53 3.00 0.79 1.17
CA SER A 53 1.61 0.37 1.40
C SER A 53 0.60 1.42 0.94
N ASP A 54 0.83 2.71 1.21
CA ASP A 54 -0.06 3.81 0.81
C ASP A 54 -0.01 4.06 -0.70
N SER A 55 1.17 3.94 -1.30
CA SER A 55 1.32 3.96 -2.76
C SER A 55 0.53 2.80 -3.40
N LEU A 56 0.66 1.59 -2.86
CA LEU A 56 -0.04 0.42 -3.35
C LEU A 56 -1.57 0.57 -3.24
N LEU A 57 -2.08 1.16 -2.15
CA LEU A 57 -3.50 1.46 -1.98
C LEU A 57 -4.06 2.25 -3.17
N ASN A 58 -3.36 3.30 -3.58
CA ASN A 58 -3.78 4.13 -4.70
C ASN A 58 -3.79 3.37 -6.03
N VAL A 59 -2.81 2.47 -6.24
CA VAL A 59 -2.76 1.66 -7.45
C VAL A 59 -3.92 0.65 -7.49
N VAL A 60 -4.16 -0.11 -6.41
CA VAL A 60 -5.24 -1.11 -6.38
C VAL A 60 -6.62 -0.45 -6.48
N TYR A 61 -6.80 0.73 -5.88
CA TYR A 61 -8.03 1.50 -6.00
C TYR A 61 -8.30 1.93 -7.44
N LYS A 62 -7.29 2.44 -8.15
CA LYS A 62 -7.41 2.84 -9.56
C LYS A 62 -7.75 1.64 -10.45
N ASN A 63 -7.03 0.53 -10.28
CA ASN A 63 -7.27 -0.68 -11.05
C ASN A 63 -8.69 -1.24 -10.85
N LEU A 64 -9.18 -1.28 -9.60
CA LEU A 64 -10.55 -1.71 -9.32
C LEU A 64 -11.57 -0.78 -9.97
N LYS A 65 -11.33 0.53 -9.87
CA LYS A 65 -12.23 1.54 -10.45
C LYS A 65 -12.36 1.38 -11.97
N GLU A 66 -11.28 1.02 -12.67
CA GLU A 66 -11.28 0.81 -14.12
C GLU A 66 -12.07 -0.42 -14.58
N ARG A 67 -12.31 -1.40 -13.69
CA ARG A 67 -12.96 -2.68 -14.00
C ARG A 67 -14.45 -2.75 -13.64
N ILE A 68 -14.96 -1.79 -12.88
CA ILE A 68 -16.34 -1.78 -12.38
C ILE A 68 -17.20 -0.71 -13.06
N SER A 69 -18.52 -0.87 -13.00
CA SER A 69 -19.48 0.05 -13.62
C SER A 69 -19.44 1.46 -13.01
N SER A 70 -19.90 2.48 -13.74
CA SER A 70 -19.94 3.87 -13.23
C SER A 70 -20.70 4.04 -11.90
N LYS A 71 -21.77 3.27 -11.71
CA LYS A 71 -22.53 3.20 -10.46
C LYS A 71 -21.67 2.65 -9.32
N GLU A 72 -20.94 1.57 -9.56
CA GLU A 72 -20.04 0.96 -8.59
C GLU A 72 -18.82 1.82 -8.32
N GLN A 73 -18.28 2.53 -9.32
CA GLN A 73 -17.20 3.51 -9.12
C GLN A 73 -17.63 4.64 -8.17
N SER A 74 -18.86 5.12 -8.31
CA SER A 74 -19.41 6.14 -7.41
C SER A 74 -19.56 5.63 -5.98
N LYS A 75 -19.97 4.35 -5.82
CA LYS A 75 -20.03 3.68 -4.52
C LYS A 75 -18.63 3.50 -3.93
N LEU A 76 -17.68 2.98 -4.70
CA LEU A 76 -16.30 2.77 -4.31
C LEU A 76 -15.62 4.07 -3.87
N LYS A 77 -15.89 5.19 -4.57
CA LYS A 77 -15.38 6.51 -4.17
C LYS A 77 -15.88 6.92 -2.79
N LYS A 78 -17.18 6.72 -2.50
CA LYS A 78 -17.76 7.02 -1.17
C LYS A 78 -17.16 6.12 -0.10
N GLU A 79 -17.07 4.81 -0.36
CA GLU A 79 -16.42 3.84 0.54
C GLU A 79 -14.97 4.24 0.85
N GLN A 80 -14.22 4.68 -0.17
CA GLN A 80 -12.83 5.08 0.00
C GLN A 80 -12.70 6.37 0.81
N LEU A 81 -13.57 7.37 0.61
CA LEU A 81 -13.58 8.59 1.41
C LEU A 81 -13.89 8.30 2.89
N GLU A 82 -14.87 7.44 3.17
CA GLU A 82 -15.18 7.04 4.54
C GLU A 82 -14.05 6.21 5.16
N TRP A 83 -13.38 5.37 4.37
CA TRP A 83 -12.21 4.64 4.85
C TRP A 83 -11.04 5.58 5.17
N LEU A 84 -10.81 6.63 4.38
CA LEU A 84 -9.76 7.62 4.64
C LEU A 84 -10.01 8.35 5.98
N LYS A 85 -11.26 8.74 6.27
CA LYS A 85 -11.60 9.30 7.59
C LYS A 85 -11.28 8.34 8.74
N LYS A 86 -11.60 7.05 8.57
CA LYS A 86 -11.27 6.01 9.56
C LYS A 86 -9.77 5.83 9.73
N ARG A 87 -9.01 5.89 8.62
CA ARG A 87 -7.54 5.82 8.63
C ARG A 87 -6.96 6.97 9.44
N ASP A 88 -7.42 8.20 9.19
CA ASP A 88 -6.86 9.38 9.83
C ASP A 88 -7.12 9.34 11.34
N LEU A 89 -8.34 8.97 11.77
CA LEU A 89 -8.66 8.73 13.19
C LEU A 89 -7.83 7.58 13.80
N TYR A 90 -7.62 6.50 13.05
CA TYR A 90 -6.77 5.39 13.51
C TYR A 90 -5.32 5.86 13.70
N PHE A 91 -4.81 6.69 12.80
CA PHE A 91 -3.43 7.17 12.84
C PHE A 91 -3.19 8.10 14.03
N GLU A 92 -4.15 8.98 14.33
CA GLU A 92 -4.14 9.81 15.54
C GLU A 92 -4.17 8.94 16.80
N LYS A 93 -5.05 7.93 16.82
CA LYS A 93 -5.16 6.99 17.94
C LYS A 93 -3.86 6.21 18.18
N VAL A 94 -3.26 5.63 17.13
CA VAL A 94 -1.98 4.89 17.23
C VAL A 94 -0.88 5.78 17.79
N TYR A 95 -0.78 7.03 17.33
CA TYR A 95 0.20 7.97 17.84
C TYR A 95 -0.03 8.28 19.32
N ALA A 96 -1.26 8.62 19.70
CA ALA A 96 -1.63 8.95 21.07
C ALA A 96 -1.44 7.75 22.02
N ASP A 97 -1.79 6.55 21.58
CA ASP A 97 -1.63 5.31 22.35
C ASP A 97 -0.15 4.99 22.57
N THR A 98 0.67 5.01 21.51
CA THR A 98 2.12 4.78 21.61
C THR A 98 2.78 5.77 22.56
N LYS A 99 2.37 7.04 22.51
CA LYS A 99 2.87 8.09 23.42
C LYS A 99 2.44 7.86 24.86
N ARG A 100 1.18 7.48 25.07
CA ARG A 100 0.59 7.25 26.40
C ARG A 100 1.14 6.01 27.09
N GLU A 101 1.41 4.95 26.34
CA GLU A 101 2.02 3.72 26.87
C GLU A 101 3.40 3.98 27.48
N GLY A 102 4.14 4.97 26.98
CA GLY A 102 5.42 5.40 27.56
C GLY A 102 6.57 4.41 27.35
N ASN A 103 6.34 3.30 26.65
CA ASN A 103 7.36 2.31 26.29
C ASN A 103 8.47 2.92 25.42
N PHE A 104 8.12 3.91 24.59
CA PHE A 104 9.03 4.60 23.69
C PHE A 104 8.88 6.11 23.83
N LYS A 105 10.00 6.83 23.90
CA LYS A 105 9.98 8.29 23.96
C LYS A 105 9.58 8.86 22.60
N GLU A 106 8.60 9.76 22.59
CA GLU A 106 8.16 10.49 21.40
C GLU A 106 9.35 11.12 20.65
N GLY A 107 9.38 10.96 19.33
CA GLY A 107 10.45 11.44 18.46
C GLY A 107 11.70 10.55 18.42
N THR A 108 11.72 9.41 19.10
CA THR A 108 12.77 8.40 18.93
C THR A 108 12.49 7.48 17.75
N ARG A 109 13.54 6.82 17.24
CA ARG A 109 13.41 5.85 16.14
C ARG A 109 12.48 4.69 16.48
N ASP A 110 12.50 4.21 17.72
CA ASP A 110 11.65 3.10 18.15
C ASP A 110 10.18 3.53 18.24
N PHE A 111 9.93 4.75 18.71
CA PHE A 111 8.59 5.34 18.68
C PHE A 111 8.06 5.46 17.24
N GLU A 112 8.88 6.00 16.33
CA GLU A 112 8.51 6.12 14.91
C GLU A 112 8.24 4.74 14.29
N MET A 113 9.10 3.76 14.57
CA MET A 113 8.99 2.40 14.06
C MET A 113 7.62 1.79 14.39
N VAL A 114 7.22 1.82 15.66
CA VAL A 114 5.92 1.30 16.11
C VAL A 114 4.76 2.02 15.42
N VAL A 115 4.80 3.35 15.38
CA VAL A 115 3.74 4.15 14.76
C VAL A 115 3.60 3.83 13.27
N PHE A 116 4.71 3.73 12.53
CA PHE A 116 4.67 3.46 11.10
C PHE A 116 4.28 2.01 10.76
N ASP A 117 4.66 1.04 11.59
CA ASP A 117 4.25 -0.36 11.41
C ASP A 117 2.73 -0.53 11.56
N GLU A 118 2.16 0.06 12.60
CA GLU A 118 0.72 0.03 12.82
C GLU A 118 -0.05 0.72 11.68
N LYS A 119 0.46 1.87 11.20
CA LYS A 119 -0.09 2.56 10.02
C LYS A 119 -0.03 1.68 8.78
N ALA A 120 1.11 1.04 8.51
CA ALA A 120 1.28 0.17 7.35
C ALA A 120 0.31 -1.03 7.41
N ASN A 121 0.18 -1.67 8.58
CA ASN A 121 -0.74 -2.80 8.78
C ASN A 121 -2.19 -2.42 8.48
N PHE A 122 -2.63 -1.26 8.96
CA PHE A 122 -3.97 -0.74 8.68
C PHE A 122 -4.22 -0.52 7.18
N VAL A 123 -3.26 0.11 6.49
CA VAL A 123 -3.33 0.35 5.04
C VAL A 123 -3.34 -0.96 4.26
N PHE A 124 -2.50 -1.93 4.63
CA PHE A 124 -2.48 -3.24 3.99
C PHE A 124 -3.79 -4.01 4.14
N GLY A 125 -4.51 -3.84 5.24
CA GLY A 125 -5.85 -4.39 5.40
C GLY A 125 -6.77 -3.96 4.25
N ARG A 126 -6.78 -2.66 3.94
CA ARG A 126 -7.56 -2.11 2.82
C ARG A 126 -7.04 -2.54 1.46
N VAL A 127 -5.73 -2.57 1.26
CA VAL A 127 -5.12 -3.07 0.02
C VAL A 127 -5.60 -4.49 -0.28
N LYS A 128 -5.54 -5.40 0.70
CA LYS A 128 -5.99 -6.79 0.53
C LYS A 128 -7.49 -6.87 0.24
N GLU A 129 -8.31 -6.05 0.88
CA GLU A 129 -9.74 -5.98 0.59
C GLU A 129 -10.01 -5.55 -0.86
N LEU A 130 -9.34 -4.48 -1.33
CA LEU A 130 -9.52 -3.98 -2.69
C LEU A 130 -9.01 -4.97 -3.75
N ILE A 131 -7.87 -5.64 -3.51
CA ILE A 131 -7.36 -6.69 -4.41
C ILE A 131 -8.35 -7.84 -4.55
N LYS A 132 -9.01 -8.26 -3.47
CA LYS A 132 -10.01 -9.36 -3.51
C LYS A 132 -11.28 -9.01 -4.29
N ARG A 133 -11.53 -7.71 -4.50
CA ARG A 133 -12.67 -7.20 -5.28
C ARG A 133 -12.30 -6.96 -6.75
N ASN A 134 -11.01 -7.06 -7.09
CA ASN A 134 -10.40 -6.72 -8.36
C ASN A 134 -10.35 -7.92 -9.31
#